data_AF-A0A967LUZ1-F1
#
_entry.id   AF-A0A967LUZ1-F1
#
_cell.length_a   1.000
_cell.length_b   1.000
_cell.length_c   1.000
_cell.angle_alpha   90.00
_cell.angle_beta   90.00
_cell.angle_gamma   90.00
#
_symmetry.space_group_name_H-M   'P 1'
#
loop_
_entity.id
_entity.type
_entity.pdbx_description
1 polymer ?
#
loop_
_entity_poly.entity_id
_entity_poly.type
_entity_poly.pdbx_seq_one_letter_code
_entity_poly.pdbx_strand_id
1 'polypeptide(L)' 'MIVPYSHILMLAGILFAMGVFCAVARRNLIMMLIGVEIMLNAAG' A
#
# COMPACT_ATOMS: atom_id res chain seq x y z
N MET A 1 -0.69 -11.90 -23.95
CA MET A 1 -0.29 -10.61 -23.34
C MET A 1 0.13 -10.89 -21.90
N ILE A 2 1.43 -11.09 -21.68
CA ILE A 2 1.98 -11.36 -20.34
C ILE A 2 2.39 -10.03 -19.74
N VAL A 3 1.74 -9.62 -18.66
CA VAL A 3 2.19 -8.44 -17.90
C VAL A 3 3.45 -8.87 -17.16
N PRO A 4 4.59 -8.19 -17.37
CA PRO A 4 5.82 -8.57 -16.70
C PRO A 4 5.68 -8.37 -15.18
N TYR A 5 6.17 -9.34 -14.40
CA TYR A 5 6.16 -9.29 -12.93
C TYR A 5 6.71 -7.98 -12.35
N SER A 6 7.68 -7.36 -13.04
CA SER A 6 8.21 -6.06 -12.66
C SER A 6 7.14 -4.97 -12.54
N HIS A 7 6.11 -4.95 -13.38
CA HIS A 7 5.04 -3.94 -13.29
C HIS A 7 4.16 -4.16 -12.06
N ILE A 8 3.90 -5.43 -11.72
CA ILE A 8 3.09 -5.81 -10.57
C ILE A 8 3.83 -5.46 -9.28
N LEU A 9 5.12 -5.78 -9.18
CA LEU A 9 5.95 -5.41 -8.03
C LEU A 9 6.08 -3.88 -7.88
N MET A 10 6.21 -3.16 -8.99
CA MET A 10 6.30 -1.70 -8.97
C MET A 10 4.98 -1.08 -8.47
N LEU A 11 3.84 -1.58 -8.95
CA LEU A 11 2.52 -1.16 -8.47
C LEU A 11 2.31 -1.49 -6.99
N ALA A 12 2.64 -2.72 -6.57
CA ALA A 12 2.56 -3.15 -5.17
C ALA A 12 3.42 -2.27 -4.26
N GLY A 13 4.65 -1.95 -4.66
CA GLY A 13 5.53 -1.05 -3.92
C GLY A 13 4.96 0.36 -3.77
N ILE A 14 4.32 0.89 -4.83
CA ILE A 14 3.67 2.21 -4.79
C ILE A 14 2.47 2.20 -3.83
N LEU A 15 1.59 1.19 -3.90
CA LEU A 15 0.46 1.07 -2.99
C LEU A 15 0.91 0.92 -1.54
N PHE A 16 1.94 0.11 -1.29
CA PHE A 16 2.49 -0.08 0.05
C PHE A 16 3.04 1.22 0.62
N ALA A 17 3.83 1.98 -0.16
CA ALA A 17 4.37 3.28 0.27
C ALA A 17 3.25 4.30 0.55
N MET A 18 2.16 4.28 -0.24
CA MET A 18 1.00 5.13 -0.01
C MET A 18 0.28 4.76 1.30
N GLY A 19 0.15 3.47 1.60
CA GLY A 19 -0.39 2.98 2.87
C GLY A 19 0.46 3.38 4.08
N VAL A 20 1.79 3.28 3.98
CA VAL A 20 2.74 3.77 5.01
C VAL A 20 2.56 5.27 5.25
N PHE A 21 2.48 6.06 4.16
CA PHE A 21 2.30 7.49 4.27
C PHE A 21 0.98 7.85 4.98
N CYS A 22 -0.12 7.18 4.64
CA CYS A 22 -1.41 7.35 5.33
C CYS A 22 -1.33 6.98 6.82
N ALA A 23 -0.61 5.90 7.16
CA ALA A 23 -0.44 5.47 8.55
C ALA A 23 0.38 6.46 9.39
N VAL A 24 1.42 7.06 8.82
CA VAL A 24 2.31 8.01 9.53
C VAL A 24 1.73 9.43 9.59
N ALA A 25 1.09 9.89 8.52
CA ALA A 25 0.60 11.28 8.42
C ALA A 25 -0.65 11.57 9.26
N ARG A 26 -1.39 10.54 9.68
CA ARG A 26 -2.70 10.69 10.33
C ARG A 26 -2.59 10.38 11.83
N ARG A 27 -3.23 11.23 12.65
CA ARG A 27 -3.39 11.00 14.11
C ARG A 27 -4.69 10.26 14.45
N ASN A 28 -5.56 10.03 13.47
CA ASN A 28 -6.81 9.30 13.67
C ASN A 28 -6.57 7.80 13.48
N LEU A 29 -6.88 7.01 14.51
CA LEU A 29 -6.70 5.55 14.49
C LEU A 29 -7.39 4.88 13.31
N ILE A 30 -8.61 5.34 12.94
CA ILE A 30 -9.35 4.76 11.80
C ILE A 30 -8.58 4.96 10.48
N MET A 31 -8.04 6.16 10.24
CA MET A 31 -7.26 6.43 9.03
C MET A 31 -5.94 5.65 9.01
N MET A 32 -5.34 5.42 10.18
CA MET A 32 -4.14 4.60 10.31
C MET A 32 -4.44 3.13 9.98
N LEU A 33 -5.55 2.58 10.47
CA LEU A 33 -5.99 1.21 10.17
C LEU A 33 -6.28 1.02 8.68
N ILE A 34 -6.93 1.99 8.04
CA ILE A 34 -7.16 1.97 6.58
C ILE A 34 -5.82 1.96 5.82
N GLY A 35 -4.83 2.76 6.26
CA GLY A 35 -3.49 2.72 5.69
C GLY A 35 -2.83 1.34 5.81
N VAL A 36 -3.02 0.67 6.95
CA VAL A 36 -2.51 -0.69 7.19
C VAL A 36 -3.22 -1.74 6.33
N GLU A 37 -4.54 -1.65 6.13
CA GLU A 37 -5.25 -2.54 5.21
C GLU A 37 -4.75 -2.41 3.77
N ILE A 38 -4.46 -1.18 3.33
CA ILE A 38 -3.86 -0.93 2.00
C ILE A 38 -2.45 -1.55 1.91
N MET A 39 -1.64 -1.45 2.96
CA MET A 39 -0.32 -2.10 3.01
C MET A 39 -0.42 -3.62 2.91
N LEU A 40 -1.37 -4.23 3.65
CA LEU A 40 -1.59 -5.67 3.62
C LEU A 40 -2.09 -6.15 2.25
N ASN A 41 -2.99 -5.39 1.61
CA ASN A 41 -3.49 -5.71 0.27
C ASN A 41 -2.41 -5.59 -0.83
N ALA A 42 -1.42 -4.73 -0.63
CA ALA A 42 -0.31 -4.58 -1.56
C ALA A 42 0.79 -5.64 -1.39
N ALA A 43 0.93 -6.22 -0.18
CA ALA A 43 1.95 -7.20 0.15
C ALA A 43 1.51 -8.65 -0.07
N GLY A 44 0.20 -8.93 0.01
CA GLY A 44 -0.41 -10.23 -0.29
C GLY A 44 -0.78 -10.37 -1.76
#